data_AF-A0A1X0NEQ3-F1
#
_entry.id   AF-A0A1X0NEQ3-F1
#
_cell.length_a   1.000
_cell.length_b   1.000
_cell.length_c   1.000
_cell.angle_alpha   90.00
_cell.angle_beta   90.00
_cell.angle_gamma   90.00
#
_symmetry.space_group_name_H-M   'P 1'
#
loop_
_entity.id
_entity.type
_entity.pdbx_description
1 polymer ?
#
loop_
_entity_poly.entity_id
_entity_poly.type
_entity_poly.pdbx_seq_one_letter_code
_entity_poly.pdbx_strand_id
1 'polypeptide(L)'
;MSRWQQTFLLLTALLLSSATVCFLADATATSPDVHHCGFDDVMYKKGVQNIIKIVPKQGEESIQPYLVSTDDDWDTIRINVSMKDLQSESKYCKKGDAEKRETRPDFLGENVPCTKEAEITPEKMKNLTDVIIPEAV
;
A
#
# COMPACT_ATOMS: atom_id res chain seq x y z
N MET A 1 -38.91 -62.34 -46.10
CA MET A 1 -38.37 -61.89 -44.81
C MET A 1 -39.52 -61.37 -43.96
N SER A 2 -39.70 -61.90 -42.75
CA SER A 2 -40.91 -61.65 -41.95
C SER A 2 -40.89 -60.24 -41.36
N ARG A 3 -42.07 -59.63 -41.19
CA ARG A 3 -42.27 -58.26 -40.68
C ARG A 3 -41.60 -58.04 -39.30
N TRP A 4 -41.35 -59.11 -38.56
CA TRP A 4 -40.61 -59.12 -37.30
C TRP A 4 -39.09 -58.94 -37.45
N GLN A 5 -38.50 -59.37 -38.57
CA GLN A 5 -37.08 -59.12 -38.84
C GLN A 5 -36.81 -57.65 -39.17
N GLN A 6 -37.74 -56.98 -39.86
CA GLN A 6 -37.63 -55.55 -40.17
C GLN A 6 -37.77 -54.67 -38.93
N THR A 7 -38.68 -55.01 -38.01
CA THR A 7 -38.83 -54.25 -36.75
C THR A 7 -37.61 -54.42 -35.84
N PHE A 8 -37.05 -55.63 -35.74
CA PHE A 8 -35.80 -55.85 -35.00
C PHE A 8 -34.62 -55.08 -35.59
N LEU A 9 -34.46 -55.11 -36.92
CA LEU A 9 -33.40 -54.37 -37.61
C LEU A 9 -33.50 -52.86 -37.39
N LEU A 10 -34.70 -52.29 -37.48
CA LEU A 10 -34.93 -50.86 -37.24
C LEU A 10 -34.66 -50.45 -35.79
N LEU A 11 -35.06 -51.27 -34.82
CA LEU A 11 -34.79 -51.02 -33.40
C LEU A 11 -33.30 -51.10 -33.08
N THR A 12 -32.58 -52.07 -33.66
CA THR A 12 -31.12 -52.15 -33.49
C THR A 12 -30.39 -50.99 -34.15
N ALA A 13 -30.86 -50.50 -35.29
CA ALA A 13 -30.28 -49.33 -35.96
C ALA A 13 -30.49 -48.04 -35.15
N LEU A 14 -31.67 -47.87 -34.55
CA LEU A 14 -31.99 -46.72 -33.70
C LEU A 14 -31.12 -46.69 -32.44
N LEU A 15 -30.91 -47.85 -31.80
CA LEU A 15 -30.05 -47.98 -30.62
C LEU A 15 -28.57 -47.74 -30.95
N LEU A 16 -28.10 -48.16 -32.13
CA LEU A 16 -26.74 -47.83 -32.59
C LEU A 16 -26.57 -46.32 -32.83
N SER A 17 -27.58 -45.65 -33.36
CA SER A 17 -27.52 -44.20 -33.62
C SER A 17 -27.50 -43.34 -32.34
N SER A 18 -28.18 -43.77 -31.27
CA SER A 18 -28.17 -43.01 -30.02
C SER A 18 -26.82 -43.13 -29.30
N ALA A 19 -26.16 -44.28 -29.38
CA ALA A 19 -24.82 -44.47 -28.81
C ALA A 19 -23.79 -43.56 -29.51
N THR A 20 -23.86 -43.38 -30.83
CA THR A 20 -22.93 -42.51 -31.57
C THR A 20 -23.08 -41.02 -31.26
N VAL A 21 -24.25 -40.56 -30.83
CA VAL A 21 -24.47 -39.14 -30.45
C VAL A 21 -23.85 -38.84 -29.08
N CYS A 22 -23.75 -39.82 -28.17
CA CYS A 22 -23.11 -39.64 -26.87
C CYS A 22 -21.58 -39.51 -26.97
N PHE A 23 -20.93 -40.10 -27.97
CA PHE A 23 -19.46 -40.01 -28.14
C PHE A 23 -18.98 -38.70 -28.80
N LEU A 24 -19.89 -37.88 -29.36
CA LEU A 24 -19.56 -36.54 -29.87
C LEU A 24 -19.68 -35.44 -28.81
N ALA A 25 -20.10 -35.79 -27.58
CA ALA A 25 -20.21 -34.84 -26.46
C ALA A 25 -18.86 -34.49 -25.81
N ASP A 26 -17.76 -35.17 -26.14
CA ASP A 26 -16.45 -34.99 -25.50
C ASP A 26 -15.37 -34.31 -26.37
N ALA A 27 -15.73 -33.80 -27.55
CA ALA A 27 -14.76 -33.26 -28.51
C ALA A 27 -14.82 -31.74 -28.71
N THR A 28 -15.14 -30.94 -27.68
CA THR A 28 -14.69 -29.52 -27.56
C THR A 28 -14.67 -29.06 -26.10
N ALA A 29 -14.21 -29.90 -25.17
CA ALA A 29 -13.68 -29.42 -23.89
C ALA A 29 -12.21 -29.01 -24.06
N THR A 30 -11.96 -28.05 -24.96
CA THR A 30 -10.69 -27.33 -25.01
C THR A 30 -11.00 -25.91 -24.61
N SER A 31 -11.06 -25.63 -23.31
CA SER A 31 -10.70 -24.30 -22.85
C SER A 31 -9.24 -24.11 -23.25
N PRO A 32 -8.89 -23.23 -24.20
CA PRO A 32 -7.52 -22.81 -24.27
C PRO A 32 -7.37 -21.93 -23.05
N ASP A 33 -6.76 -22.44 -22.00
CA ASP A 33 -6.09 -21.60 -21.02
C ASP A 33 -4.97 -20.88 -21.78
N VAL A 34 -5.36 -19.86 -22.54
CA VAL A 34 -4.48 -18.89 -23.15
C VAL A 34 -3.84 -18.21 -21.96
N HIS A 35 -2.60 -18.60 -21.66
CA HIS A 35 -1.72 -17.77 -20.86
C HIS A 35 -1.55 -16.47 -21.64
N HIS A 36 -2.44 -15.50 -21.41
CA HIS A 36 -2.27 -14.16 -21.89
C HIS A 36 -1.01 -13.62 -21.23
N CYS A 37 0.11 -13.67 -21.96
CA CYS A 37 1.27 -12.80 -21.70
C CYS A 37 0.84 -11.36 -21.99
N GLY A 38 -0.08 -10.84 -21.18
CA GLY A 38 -0.62 -9.50 -21.30
C GLY A 38 0.31 -8.44 -20.71
N PHE A 39 1.48 -8.82 -20.20
CA PHE A 39 2.43 -7.87 -19.63
C PHE A 39 2.89 -6.86 -20.69
N ASP A 40 3.29 -7.33 -21.87
CA ASP A 40 3.73 -6.45 -22.96
C ASP A 40 2.59 -5.56 -23.47
N ASP A 41 1.36 -6.09 -23.50
CA ASP A 41 0.15 -5.39 -23.93
C ASP A 41 -0.33 -4.36 -22.89
N VAL A 42 -0.07 -4.61 -21.60
CA VAL A 42 -0.28 -3.66 -20.48
C VAL A 42 0.76 -2.55 -20.51
N MET A 43 2.04 -2.89 -20.73
CA MET A 43 3.13 -1.91 -20.85
C MET A 43 2.96 -1.01 -22.07
N TYR A 44 2.53 -1.56 -23.20
CA TYR A 44 2.27 -0.80 -24.43
C TYR A 44 1.07 0.17 -24.30
N LYS A 45 0.02 -0.22 -23.56
CA LYS A 45 -1.22 0.58 -23.45
C LYS A 45 -1.21 1.64 -22.35
N LYS A 46 -0.39 1.50 -21.30
CA LYS A 46 -0.49 2.34 -20.08
C LYS A 46 0.68 3.28 -19.81
N GLY A 47 1.73 3.27 -20.63
CA GLY A 47 2.95 4.04 -20.35
C GLY A 47 3.76 3.41 -19.22
N VAL A 48 5.01 3.87 -19.03
CA VAL A 48 5.91 3.37 -17.99
C VAL A 48 5.25 3.61 -16.62
N GLN A 49 4.97 2.53 -15.89
CA GLN A 49 4.45 2.64 -14.53
C GLN A 49 5.63 2.66 -13.55
N ASN A 50 5.83 3.79 -12.88
CA ASN A 50 6.87 3.99 -11.88
C ASN A 50 6.50 3.26 -10.59
N ILE A 51 7.20 2.16 -10.30
CA ILE A 51 7.02 1.41 -9.06
C ILE A 51 7.84 2.12 -7.96
N ILE A 52 7.15 2.86 -7.10
CA ILE A 52 7.71 3.55 -5.94
C ILE A 52 7.85 2.56 -4.79
N LYS A 53 9.08 2.35 -4.35
CA LYS A 53 9.39 1.56 -3.16
C LYS A 53 9.29 2.44 -1.92
N ILE A 54 8.35 2.12 -1.03
CA ILE A 54 8.24 2.77 0.27
C ILE A 54 9.32 2.20 1.18
N VAL A 55 10.14 3.08 1.77
CA VAL A 55 11.21 2.69 2.70
C VAL A 55 10.59 2.48 4.08
N PRO A 56 10.68 1.27 4.66
CA PRO A 56 10.18 1.02 6.02
C PRO A 56 11.05 1.75 7.06
N LYS A 57 10.45 2.09 8.20
CA LYS A 57 11.13 2.82 9.27
C LYS A 57 12.21 1.94 9.93
N GLN A 58 13.17 2.58 10.61
CA GLN A 58 14.22 1.85 11.33
C GLN A 58 13.59 1.00 12.46
N GLY A 59 13.65 -0.33 12.32
CA GLY A 59 13.08 -1.30 13.29
C GLY A 59 11.79 -1.99 12.85
N GLU A 60 11.25 -1.67 11.68
CA GLU A 60 10.05 -2.31 11.13
C GLU A 60 10.42 -3.58 10.33
N GLU A 61 9.66 -4.67 10.52
CA GLU A 61 9.86 -5.90 9.74
C GLU A 61 9.56 -5.66 8.25
N SER A 62 10.41 -6.21 7.39
CA SER A 62 10.64 -5.75 6.02
C SER A 62 9.54 -6.11 5.00
N ILE A 63 8.30 -5.71 5.24
CA ILE A 63 7.29 -5.70 4.17
C ILE A 63 7.46 -4.36 3.46
N GLN A 64 7.97 -4.39 2.23
CA GLN A 64 8.14 -3.20 1.37
C GLN A 64 6.86 -3.00 0.56
N PRO A 65 5.98 -2.03 0.89
CA PRO A 65 4.86 -1.74 0.02
C PRO A 65 5.38 -1.01 -1.22
N TYR A 66 4.98 -1.50 -2.39
CA TYR A 66 5.27 -0.87 -3.67
C TYR A 66 4.02 -0.11 -4.13
N LEU A 67 4.16 1.19 -4.37
CA LEU A 67 3.11 2.01 -4.96
C LEU A 67 3.38 2.13 -6.46
N VAL A 68 2.40 1.82 -7.29
CA VAL A 68 2.53 1.99 -8.74
C VAL A 68 2.04 3.39 -9.11
N SER A 69 2.97 4.27 -9.46
CA SER A 69 2.71 5.59 -10.03
C SER A 69 2.69 5.51 -11.56
N THR A 70 1.87 6.32 -12.20
CA THR A 70 1.83 6.46 -13.67
C THR A 70 2.47 7.78 -14.14
N ASP A 71 3.06 8.55 -13.22
CA ASP A 71 3.67 9.85 -13.45
C ASP A 71 5.18 9.78 -13.19
N ASP A 72 5.97 10.32 -14.13
CA ASP A 72 7.45 10.38 -14.08
C ASP A 72 8.02 11.41 -13.10
N ASP A 73 7.16 12.25 -12.52
CA ASP A 73 7.54 13.40 -11.68
C ASP A 73 7.47 13.16 -10.16
N TRP A 74 7.17 11.93 -9.71
CA TRP A 74 7.12 11.59 -8.28
C TRP A 74 8.51 11.22 -7.72
N ASP A 75 9.01 12.00 -6.76
CA ASP A 75 10.20 11.69 -5.96
C ASP A 75 9.85 11.62 -4.46
N THR A 76 10.74 11.04 -3.66
CA THR A 76 10.63 10.95 -2.21
C THR A 76 10.61 12.35 -1.60
N ILE A 77 9.67 12.60 -0.68
CA ILE A 77 9.57 13.85 0.06
C ILE A 77 10.83 14.06 0.90
N ARG A 78 11.48 15.21 0.77
CA ARG A 78 12.68 15.58 1.54
C ARG A 78 12.35 16.67 2.53
N ILE A 79 12.16 16.30 3.80
CA ILE A 79 11.83 17.22 4.88
C ILE A 79 13.13 17.61 5.59
N ASN A 80 13.41 18.92 5.64
CA ASN A 80 14.54 19.44 6.42
C ASN A 80 14.01 20.07 7.72
N VAL A 81 14.43 19.51 8.86
CA VAL A 81 13.95 19.92 10.18
C VAL A 81 14.93 20.92 10.81
N SER A 82 14.41 22.06 11.27
CA SER A 82 15.19 23.04 12.04
C SER A 82 14.76 23.02 13.51
N MET A 83 15.69 22.67 14.40
CA MET A 83 15.48 22.67 15.86
C MET A 83 16.14 23.89 16.54
N LYS A 84 16.40 24.98 15.81
CA LYS A 84 17.12 26.16 16.34
C LYS A 84 16.47 26.78 17.58
N ASP A 85 15.13 26.80 17.64
CA ASP A 85 14.43 27.34 18.80
C ASP A 85 14.65 26.49 20.06
N LEU A 86 14.92 25.18 19.93
CA LEU A 86 15.26 24.31 21.07
C LEU A 86 16.71 24.54 21.58
N GLN A 87 17.56 25.20 20.80
CA GLN A 87 18.94 25.54 21.20
C GLN A 87 19.02 26.86 21.98
N SER A 88 17.95 27.65 21.97
CA SER A 88 17.91 28.97 22.61
C SER A 88 17.02 28.95 23.85
N GLU A 89 17.61 29.08 25.04
CA GLU A 89 16.86 29.10 26.31
C GLU A 89 15.81 30.23 26.41
N SER A 90 15.92 31.27 25.58
CA SER A 90 14.93 32.35 25.49
C SER A 90 13.68 31.99 24.69
N LYS A 91 13.65 30.82 24.03
CA LYS A 91 12.59 30.40 23.12
C LYS A 91 11.69 29.30 23.69
N TYR A 92 12.08 28.71 24.81
CA TYR A 92 11.27 27.70 25.49
C TYR A 92 11.35 27.91 27.01
N CYS A 93 10.38 27.37 27.74
CA CYS A 93 10.36 27.42 29.20
C CYS A 93 11.35 26.40 29.76
N LYS A 94 12.38 26.83 30.47
CA LYS A 94 13.31 25.92 31.16
C LYS A 94 12.86 25.68 32.60
N LYS A 95 13.46 24.67 33.22
CA LYS A 95 13.17 24.31 34.61
C LYS A 95 13.36 25.51 35.55
N GLY A 96 12.32 25.84 36.32
CA GLY A 96 12.32 26.96 37.27
C GLY A 96 11.77 28.27 36.70
N ASP A 97 11.52 28.37 35.40
CA ASP A 97 10.93 29.56 34.78
C ASP A 97 9.50 29.80 35.27
N ALA A 98 8.73 28.74 35.54
CA ALA A 98 7.36 28.89 36.04
C ALA A 98 7.32 29.48 37.46
N GLU A 99 8.30 29.13 38.32
CA GLU A 99 8.42 29.72 39.67
C GLU A 99 8.79 31.19 39.61
N LYS A 100 9.66 31.56 38.67
CA LYS A 100 10.09 32.93 38.43
C LYS A 100 9.08 33.76 37.66
N ARG A 101 8.00 33.13 37.15
CA ARG A 101 7.03 33.74 36.24
C ARG A 101 7.69 34.37 35.01
N GLU A 102 8.73 33.72 34.49
CA GLU A 102 9.34 34.14 33.23
C GLU A 102 8.35 33.95 32.08
N THR A 103 8.50 34.75 31.03
CA THR A 103 7.67 34.66 29.82
C THR A 103 8.49 34.16 28.64
N ARG A 104 7.82 33.46 27.73
CA ARG A 104 8.39 32.90 26.50
C ARG A 104 7.42 33.10 25.34
N PRO A 105 7.92 33.17 24.09
CA PRO A 105 7.04 33.29 22.94
C PRO A 105 6.14 32.05 22.83
N ASP A 106 4.86 32.27 22.57
CA ASP A 106 3.91 31.21 22.21
C ASP A 106 3.98 30.82 20.72
N PHE A 107 4.82 31.54 19.95
CA PHE A 107 4.96 31.44 18.50
C PHE A 107 3.70 31.80 17.70
N LEU A 108 2.70 32.40 18.36
CA LEU A 108 1.49 32.98 17.76
C LEU A 108 1.51 34.51 17.76
N GLY A 109 2.54 35.11 18.37
CA GLY A 109 2.79 36.56 18.37
C GLY A 109 2.82 37.18 19.76
N GLU A 110 2.61 36.39 20.81
CA GLU A 110 2.57 36.84 22.18
C GLU A 110 3.71 36.23 23.02
N ASN A 111 3.95 36.80 24.19
CA ASN A 111 4.79 36.19 25.22
C ASN A 111 3.90 35.77 26.39
N VAL A 112 3.84 34.47 26.64
CA VAL A 112 3.01 33.88 27.68
C VAL A 112 3.86 33.48 28.89
N PRO A 113 3.32 33.54 30.11
CA PRO A 113 4.03 33.08 31.30
C PRO A 113 4.25 31.57 31.23
N CYS A 114 5.45 31.14 31.64
CA CYS A 114 5.77 29.72 31.73
C CYS A 114 4.94 29.03 32.81
N THR A 115 4.39 27.86 32.49
CA THR A 115 3.75 26.95 33.45
C THR A 115 4.63 25.74 33.70
N LYS A 116 4.35 24.99 34.77
CA LYS A 116 5.14 23.80 35.14
C LYS A 116 5.08 22.71 34.08
N GLU A 117 3.97 22.62 33.36
CA GLU A 117 3.75 21.66 32.28
C GLU A 117 4.57 22.03 31.04
N ALA A 118 4.70 23.33 30.76
CA ALA A 118 5.45 23.88 29.64
C ALA A 118 6.98 23.85 29.85
N GLU A 119 7.47 23.65 31.08
CA GLU A 119 8.90 23.51 31.32
C GLU A 119 9.47 22.28 30.59
N ILE A 120 10.44 22.51 29.70
CA ILE A 120 11.21 21.49 29.01
C ILE A 120 12.36 21.07 29.92
N THR A 121 12.26 19.85 30.47
CA THR A 121 13.36 19.21 31.19
C THR A 121 14.38 18.63 30.20
N PRO A 122 15.62 18.33 30.64
CA PRO A 122 16.60 17.67 29.77
C PRO A 122 16.11 16.35 29.17
N GLU A 123 15.29 15.60 29.92
CA GLU A 123 14.67 14.36 29.45
C GLU A 123 13.62 14.62 28.36
N LYS A 124 12.73 15.61 28.56
CA LYS A 124 11.77 16.04 27.53
C LYS A 124 12.49 16.54 26.28
N MET A 125 13.56 17.32 26.45
CA MET A 125 14.37 17.83 25.34
C MET A 125 14.95 16.69 24.52
N LYS A 126 15.61 15.74 25.20
CA LYS A 126 16.19 14.56 24.55
C LYS A 126 15.13 13.73 23.82
N ASN A 127 13.98 13.47 24.46
CA ASN A 127 12.90 12.71 23.84
C ASN A 127 12.33 13.43 22.61
N LEU A 128 12.21 14.76 22.67
CA LEU A 128 11.73 15.58 21.56
C LEU A 128 12.70 15.51 20.36
N THR A 129 14.00 15.63 20.61
CA THR A 129 15.03 15.66 19.56
C THR A 129 15.34 14.28 18.98
N ASP A 130 15.37 13.25 19.82
CA ASP A 130 15.91 11.93 19.44
C ASP A 130 14.82 10.95 18.99
N VAL A 131 13.56 11.17 19.40
CA VAL A 131 12.46 10.23 19.17
C VAL A 131 11.29 10.92 18.46
N ILE A 132 10.65 11.91 19.11
CA ILE A 132 9.38 12.46 18.64
C ILE A 132 9.52 13.12 17.27
N ILE A 133 10.49 14.03 17.10
CA ILE A 133 10.64 14.73 15.83
C ILE A 133 11.09 13.78 14.70
N PRO A 134 12.10 12.90 14.90
CA PRO A 134 12.49 11.93 13.88
C PRO A 134 11.39 10.94 13.49
N GLU A 135 10.52 10.51 14.41
CA GLU A 135 9.43 9.57 14.10
C GLU A 135 8.25 10.20 13.34
N ALA A 136 8.07 11.51 13.52
CA ALA A 136 6.99 12.28 12.91
C ALA A 136 7.28 12.70 11.45
N VAL A 137 8.56 12.68 11.06
CA VAL A 137 9.05 13.04 9.72
C VAL A 137 9.19 11.79 8.86
#